data_AF-A0A5P0JH67-F1
#
_entry.id   AF-A0A5P0JH67-F1
#
_cell.length_a   1.000
_cell.length_b   1.000
_cell.length_c   1.000
_cell.angle_alpha   90.00
_cell.angle_beta   90.00
_cell.angle_gamma   90.00
#
_symmetry.space_group_name_H-M   'P 1'
#
loop_
_entity.id
_entity.type
_entity.pdbx_description
1 polymer ?
#
loop_
_entity_poly.entity_id
_entity_poly.type
_entity_poly.pdbx_seq_one_letter_code
_entity_poly.pdbx_strand_id
1 'polypeptide(L)'
;MNKLIELRRAKMLALSLLLIAAATFVVTLFLPPNFWVSGVKAIAEAAMVGALADWFAVVALFRRVPIPIISRHTAIIPRNKDRIGENLGQFVQEKFLDTQSLVALIRRHEPALLIGNWFSQPENARRVGQHLLQIMSGFLELTDDARIQRLLKRAVHRAIDKVDLSGTSALMLESMTKNDRHQVLLDTLIAQLIALLQRDKSRKF
;
A
#
# COMPACT_ATOMS: atom_id res chain seq x y z
N MET A 1 -10.26 33.93 -1.32
CA MET A 1 -10.67 34.53 -2.61
C MET A 1 -11.35 33.47 -3.46
N ASN A 2 -12.54 33.78 -3.98
CA ASN A 2 -13.49 32.79 -4.50
C ASN A 2 -13.04 32.23 -5.86
N LYS A 3 -12.52 31.00 -5.87
CA LYS A 3 -12.06 30.26 -7.06
C LYS A 3 -13.10 30.20 -8.20
N LEU A 4 -14.39 30.26 -7.86
CA LEU A 4 -15.49 30.33 -8.82
C LEU A 4 -15.49 31.64 -9.63
N ILE A 5 -15.11 32.77 -9.02
CA ILE A 5 -15.03 34.08 -9.69
C ILE A 5 -13.87 34.10 -10.68
N GLU A 6 -12.71 33.56 -10.28
CA GLU A 6 -11.53 33.44 -11.15
C GLU A 6 -11.83 32.57 -12.38
N LEU A 7 -12.49 31.43 -12.20
CA LEU A 7 -12.89 30.54 -13.30
C LEU A 7 -13.87 31.23 -14.27
N ARG A 8 -14.87 31.95 -13.76
CA ARG A 8 -15.79 32.71 -14.63
C ARG A 8 -15.06 33.79 -15.41
N ARG A 9 -14.14 34.52 -14.77
CA ARG A 9 -13.36 35.58 -15.41
C ARG A 9 -12.48 35.02 -16.52
N ALA A 10 -11.76 33.92 -16.26
CA ALA A 10 -10.92 33.27 -17.27
C ALA A 10 -11.74 32.80 -18.49
N LYS A 11 -12.91 32.17 -18.25
CA LYS A 11 -13.82 31.75 -19.32
C LYS A 11 -14.35 32.93 -20.13
N MET A 12 -14.76 34.01 -19.47
CA MET A 12 -15.23 35.22 -20.16
C MET A 12 -14.12 35.87 -20.98
N LEU A 13 -12.89 35.93 -20.46
CA LEU A 13 -11.74 36.46 -21.19
C LEU A 13 -11.45 35.63 -22.44
N ALA A 14 -11.34 34.30 -22.31
CA ALA A 14 -11.13 33.41 -23.45
C ALA A 14 -12.24 33.55 -24.52
N LEU A 15 -13.51 33.61 -24.08
CA LEU A 15 -14.64 33.81 -24.99
C LEU A 15 -14.59 35.20 -25.66
N SER A 16 -14.26 36.25 -24.91
CA SER A 16 -14.15 37.61 -25.47
C SER A 16 -13.05 37.72 -26.52
N LEU A 17 -11.90 37.09 -26.30
CA LEU A 17 -10.79 37.06 -27.27
C LEU A 17 -11.18 36.31 -28.54
N LEU A 18 -11.88 35.18 -28.42
CA LEU A 18 -12.43 34.45 -29.57
C LEU A 18 -13.43 35.31 -30.35
N LEU A 19 -14.35 35.98 -29.67
CA LEU A 19 -15.33 36.86 -30.30
C LEU A 19 -14.67 38.06 -30.99
N ILE A 20 -13.62 38.64 -30.39
CA ILE A 20 -12.85 39.73 -31.00
C ILE A 20 -12.14 39.23 -32.26
N ALA A 21 -11.49 38.05 -32.22
CA ALA A 21 -10.85 37.46 -33.39
C ALA A 21 -11.87 37.19 -34.51
N ALA A 22 -13.01 36.59 -34.18
CA ALA A 22 -14.09 36.33 -35.13
C ALA A 22 -14.67 37.63 -35.72
N ALA A 23 -14.95 38.63 -34.89
CA ALA A 23 -15.45 39.92 -35.35
C ALA A 23 -14.44 40.64 -36.25
N THR A 24 -13.16 40.62 -35.88
CA THR A 24 -12.08 41.19 -36.70
C THR A 24 -12.01 40.49 -38.05
N PHE A 25 -12.07 39.15 -38.08
CA PHE A 25 -12.12 38.38 -39.32
C PHE A 25 -13.32 38.79 -40.18
N VAL A 26 -14.53 38.84 -39.61
CA VAL A 26 -15.75 39.24 -40.34
C VAL A 26 -15.64 40.66 -40.89
N VAL A 27 -15.15 41.62 -40.11
CA VAL A 27 -14.95 43.00 -40.58
C VAL A 27 -13.98 43.05 -41.75
N THR A 28 -12.87 42.29 -41.71
CA THR A 28 -11.91 42.24 -42.81
C THR A 28 -12.48 41.66 -44.12
N LEU A 29 -13.61 40.94 -44.08
CA LEU A 29 -14.29 40.46 -45.29
C LEU A 29 -15.01 41.57 -46.06
N PHE A 30 -15.42 42.64 -45.39
CA PHE A 30 -16.15 43.77 -46.00
C PHE A 30 -15.24 44.93 -46.42
N LEU A 31 -13.95 44.88 -46.07
CA LEU A 31 -12.97 45.89 -46.45
C LEU A 31 -12.29 45.54 -47.78
N PRO A 32 -11.91 46.54 -48.60
CA PRO A 32 -11.14 46.29 -49.81
C PRO A 32 -9.78 45.65 -49.45
N PRO A 33 -9.35 44.62 -50.20
CA PRO A 33 -8.12 43.89 -49.90
C PRO A 33 -6.89 44.79 -50.08
N ASN A 34 -6.29 45.17 -48.97
CA ASN A 34 -5.01 45.89 -48.89
C ASN A 34 -4.01 45.03 -48.10
N PHE A 35 -2.70 45.24 -48.29
CA PHE A 35 -1.64 44.44 -47.62
C PHE A 35 -1.87 44.33 -46.10
N TRP A 36 -2.21 45.44 -45.45
CA TRP A 36 -2.53 45.49 -44.01
C TRP A 36 -3.81 44.73 -43.64
N VAL A 37 -4.86 44.86 -44.46
CA VAL A 37 -6.15 44.17 -44.24
C VAL A 37 -5.98 42.66 -44.38
N SER A 38 -5.22 42.22 -45.38
CA SER A 38 -4.90 40.80 -45.59
C SER A 38 -4.06 40.22 -44.44
N GLY A 39 -3.09 40.99 -43.90
CA GLY A 39 -2.32 40.58 -42.73
C GLY A 39 -3.19 40.41 -41.48
N VAL A 40 -4.06 41.37 -41.19
CA VAL A 40 -5.00 41.30 -40.06
C VAL A 40 -6.00 40.15 -40.25
N LYS A 41 -6.51 39.95 -41.47
CA LYS A 41 -7.41 38.82 -41.80
C LYS A 41 -6.74 37.49 -41.49
N ALA A 42 -5.50 37.28 -41.94
CA ALA A 42 -4.78 36.03 -41.72
C ALA A 42 -4.52 35.76 -40.22
N ILE A 43 -4.15 36.78 -39.45
CA ILE A 43 -3.96 36.66 -38.00
C ILE A 43 -5.29 36.33 -37.30
N ALA A 44 -6.37 37.02 -37.66
CA ALA A 44 -7.69 36.80 -37.10
C ALA A 44 -8.23 35.39 -37.42
N GLU A 45 -8.03 34.94 -38.65
CA GLU A 45 -8.39 33.58 -39.10
C GLU A 45 -7.60 32.52 -38.32
N ALA A 46 -6.27 32.67 -38.23
CA ALA A 46 -5.42 31.75 -37.49
C ALA A 46 -5.78 31.69 -36.00
N ALA A 47 -6.03 32.85 -35.38
CA ALA A 47 -6.44 32.92 -33.97
C ALA A 47 -7.80 32.25 -33.73
N MET A 48 -8.78 32.49 -34.60
CA MET A 48 -10.12 31.91 -34.49
C MET A 48 -10.08 30.38 -34.66
N VAL A 49 -9.43 29.89 -35.72
CA VAL A 49 -9.31 28.45 -35.98
C VAL A 49 -8.49 27.76 -34.89
N GLY A 50 -7.40 28.37 -34.42
CA GLY A 50 -6.59 27.84 -33.33
C GLY A 50 -7.37 27.69 -32.03
N ALA A 51 -8.17 28.69 -31.66
CA ALA A 51 -9.02 28.63 -30.47
C ALA A 51 -10.12 27.57 -30.59
N LEU A 52 -10.74 27.40 -31.77
CA LEU A 52 -11.70 26.33 -32.02
C LEU A 52 -11.06 24.94 -31.96
N ALA A 53 -9.83 24.80 -32.46
CA ALA A 53 -9.08 23.56 -32.41
C ALA A 53 -8.72 23.15 -30.98
N ASP A 54 -8.26 24.09 -30.15
CA ASP A 54 -7.96 23.84 -28.73
C ASP A 54 -9.22 23.41 -27.96
N TRP A 55 -10.34 24.12 -28.18
CA TRP A 55 -11.63 23.72 -27.61
C TRP A 55 -12.00 22.29 -28.02
N PHE A 56 -11.90 21.97 -29.31
CA PHE A 56 -12.19 20.64 -29.82
C PHE A 56 -11.26 19.59 -29.21
N ALA A 57 -9.96 19.86 -29.07
CA ALA A 57 -9.00 18.91 -28.47
C ALA A 57 -9.36 18.56 -27.02
N VAL A 58 -9.66 19.56 -26.20
CA VAL A 58 -10.04 19.33 -24.79
C VAL A 58 -11.37 18.59 -24.71
N VAL A 59 -12.39 19.00 -25.49
CA VAL A 59 -13.68 18.30 -25.49
C VAL A 59 -13.52 16.87 -26.00
N ALA A 60 -12.77 16.64 -27.07
CA ALA A 60 -12.52 15.30 -27.63
C ALA A 60 -11.76 14.39 -26.66
N LEU A 61 -10.92 14.95 -25.80
CA LEU A 61 -10.19 14.19 -24.79
C LEU A 61 -11.14 13.67 -23.68
N PHE A 62 -12.06 14.52 -23.21
CA PHE A 62 -12.87 14.26 -22.01
C PHE A 62 -14.34 13.90 -22.25
N ARG A 63 -14.94 14.30 -23.38
CA ARG A 63 -16.36 14.17 -23.67
C ARG A 63 -16.61 13.66 -25.08
N ARG A 64 -17.78 13.06 -25.28
CA ARG A 64 -18.21 12.62 -26.61
C ARG A 64 -18.75 13.83 -27.37
N VAL A 65 -18.13 14.15 -28.50
CA VAL A 65 -18.58 15.23 -29.37
C VAL A 65 -19.80 14.75 -30.17
N PRO A 66 -20.93 15.48 -30.21
CA PRO A 66 -22.18 15.06 -30.86
C PRO A 66 -22.16 15.23 -32.40
N ILE A 67 -21.02 15.00 -33.06
CA ILE A 67 -20.89 15.05 -34.53
C ILE A 67 -20.85 13.61 -35.06
N PRO A 68 -21.81 13.15 -35.90
CA PRO A 68 -22.01 11.74 -36.24
C PRO A 68 -20.76 10.98 -36.72
N ILE A 69 -19.90 11.65 -37.50
CA ILE A 69 -18.68 11.05 -38.08
C ILE A 69 -17.54 10.99 -37.04
N ILE A 70 -17.38 12.05 -36.25
CA ILE A 70 -16.24 12.25 -35.34
C ILE A 70 -16.50 11.61 -33.97
N SER A 71 -17.77 11.42 -33.60
CA SER A 71 -18.21 10.92 -32.30
C SER A 71 -17.67 9.53 -31.96
N ARG A 72 -17.23 8.74 -32.95
CA ARG A 72 -16.64 7.41 -32.75
C ARG A 72 -15.23 7.43 -32.15
N HIS A 73 -14.48 8.51 -32.29
CA HIS A 73 -13.07 8.62 -31.87
C HIS A 73 -12.82 9.69 -30.79
N THR A 74 -13.89 10.30 -30.25
CA THR A 74 -13.81 11.26 -29.14
C THR A 74 -14.03 10.55 -27.80
N ALA A 75 -13.90 11.28 -26.69
CA ALA A 75 -13.80 10.74 -25.34
C ALA A 75 -12.62 9.77 -25.16
N ILE A 76 -11.42 10.18 -25.60
CA ILE A 76 -10.20 9.34 -25.57
C ILE A 76 -9.87 8.88 -24.14
N ILE A 77 -9.97 9.77 -23.14
CA ILE A 77 -9.68 9.42 -21.74
C ILE A 77 -10.74 8.46 -21.18
N PRO A 78 -12.06 8.76 -21.22
CA PRO A 78 -13.08 7.82 -20.74
C PRO A 78 -12.99 6.43 -21.38
N ARG A 79 -12.63 6.38 -22.67
CA ARG A 79 -12.51 5.13 -23.43
C ARG A 79 -11.31 4.28 -23.03
N ASN A 80 -10.19 4.92 -22.66
CA ASN A 80 -8.94 4.25 -22.30
C ASN A 80 -8.66 4.30 -20.79
N LYS A 81 -9.65 4.63 -19.96
CA LYS A 81 -9.47 4.85 -18.52
C LYS A 81 -8.80 3.67 -17.80
N ASP A 82 -9.13 2.45 -18.19
CA ASP A 82 -8.65 1.23 -17.52
C ASP A 82 -7.15 1.04 -17.82
N ARG A 83 -6.76 1.14 -19.09
CA ARG A 83 -5.36 1.13 -19.53
C ARG A 83 -4.54 2.27 -18.89
N ILE A 84 -5.12 3.48 -18.78
CA ILE A 84 -4.45 4.61 -18.13
C ILE A 84 -4.26 4.33 -16.63
N GLY A 85 -5.26 3.73 -15.97
CA GLY A 85 -5.20 3.34 -14.57
C GLY A 85 -4.12 2.32 -14.27
N GLU A 86 -4.01 1.27 -15.09
CA GLU A 86 -2.93 0.26 -14.96
C GLU A 86 -1.54 0.89 -15.08
N ASN A 87 -1.31 1.69 -16.13
CA ASN A 87 -0.02 2.36 -16.33
C ASN A 87 0.31 3.34 -15.19
N LEU A 88 -0.70 4.07 -14.69
CA LEU A 88 -0.52 4.99 -13.57
C LEU A 88 -0.21 4.22 -12.27
N GLY A 89 -0.85 3.07 -12.04
CA GLY A 89 -0.56 2.18 -10.92
C GLY A 89 0.87 1.68 -10.95
N GLN A 90 1.32 1.18 -12.10
CA GLN A 90 2.70 0.76 -12.30
C GLN A 90 3.69 1.91 -12.07
N PHE A 91 3.40 3.11 -12.61
CA PHE A 91 4.23 4.29 -12.38
C PHE A 91 4.34 4.66 -10.90
N VAL A 92 3.24 4.64 -10.16
CA VAL A 92 3.26 4.92 -8.71
C VAL A 92 4.06 3.86 -7.97
N GLN A 93 3.90 2.59 -8.34
CA GLN A 93 4.67 1.49 -7.77
C GLN A 93 6.17 1.68 -8.00
N GLU A 94 6.58 1.98 -9.23
CA GLU A 94 7.98 2.09 -9.62
C GLU A 94 8.66 3.37 -9.12
N LYS A 95 7.93 4.49 -9.01
CA LYS A 95 8.52 5.80 -8.69
C LYS A 95 8.32 6.24 -7.25
N PHE A 96 7.25 5.80 -6.59
CA PHE A 96 6.92 6.25 -5.23
C PHE A 96 6.97 5.13 -4.20
N LEU A 97 6.71 3.88 -4.61
CA LEU A 97 6.74 2.71 -3.73
C LEU A 97 7.95 1.82 -3.99
N ASP A 98 9.00 2.35 -4.58
CA ASP A 98 10.26 1.61 -4.65
C ASP A 98 10.74 1.29 -3.23
N THR A 99 11.29 0.10 -3.04
CA THR A 99 11.72 -0.39 -1.72
C THR A 99 12.69 0.56 -1.02
N GLN A 100 13.58 1.23 -1.77
CA GLN A 100 14.55 2.16 -1.21
C GLN A 100 13.87 3.45 -0.74
N SER A 101 12.94 4.01 -1.52
CA SER A 101 12.14 5.17 -1.13
C SER A 101 11.29 4.88 0.09
N LEU A 102 10.68 3.69 0.16
CA LEU A 102 9.86 3.27 1.30
C LEU A 102 10.70 3.11 2.57
N VAL A 103 11.87 2.46 2.46
CA VAL A 103 12.82 2.31 3.57
C VAL A 103 13.35 3.67 4.03
N ALA A 104 13.66 4.58 3.10
CA ALA A 104 14.07 5.95 3.44
C ALA A 104 12.97 6.71 4.18
N LEU A 105 11.71 6.55 3.77
CA LEU A 105 10.57 7.18 4.42
C LEU A 105 10.34 6.64 5.84
N ILE A 106 10.44 5.32 6.03
CA ILE A 106 10.34 4.65 7.33
C ILE A 106 11.47 5.11 8.25
N ARG A 107 12.71 5.14 7.75
CA ARG A 107 13.87 5.62 8.52
C ARG A 107 13.73 7.09 8.90
N ARG A 108 13.14 7.93 8.04
CA ARG A 108 12.92 9.35 8.33
C ARG A 108 11.90 9.60 9.44
N HIS A 109 10.85 8.79 9.52
CA HIS A 109 9.75 9.01 10.47
C HIS A 109 9.86 8.15 11.73
N GLU A 110 10.81 7.21 11.78
CA GLU A 110 11.08 6.31 12.91
C GLU A 110 9.82 5.85 13.65
N PRO A 111 8.84 5.24 12.96
CA PRO A 111 7.55 4.91 13.56
C PRO A 111 7.68 3.96 14.75
N ALA A 112 8.68 3.09 14.74
CA ALA A 112 9.02 2.22 15.86
C ALA A 112 9.45 3.02 17.11
N LEU A 113 10.17 4.12 16.93
CA LEU A 113 10.60 5.01 18.02
C LEU A 113 9.43 5.82 18.56
N LEU A 114 8.52 6.29 17.69
CA LEU A 114 7.26 6.92 18.11
C LEU A 114 6.40 5.98 18.96
N ILE A 115 6.21 4.74 18.51
CA ILE A 115 5.47 3.72 19.25
C ILE A 115 6.19 3.38 20.55
N GLY A 116 7.51 3.19 20.51
CA GLY A 116 8.33 2.93 21.69
C GLY A 116 8.22 4.04 22.73
N ASN A 117 8.35 5.30 22.33
CA ASN A 117 8.20 6.46 23.20
C ASN A 117 6.79 6.56 23.78
N TRP A 118 5.77 6.23 22.99
CA TRP A 118 4.39 6.17 23.48
C TRP A 118 4.22 5.09 24.55
N PHE A 119 4.80 3.90 24.34
CA PHE A 119 4.80 2.81 25.34
C PHE A 119 5.67 3.10 26.56
N SER A 120 6.75 3.89 26.43
CA SER A 120 7.60 4.30 27.55
C SER A 120 6.86 5.20 28.55
N GLN A 121 5.73 5.80 28.17
CA GLN A 121 4.89 6.54 29.11
C GLN A 121 4.12 5.57 30.01
N PRO A 122 4.30 5.66 31.35
CA PRO A 122 3.72 4.70 32.28
C PRO A 122 2.19 4.65 32.24
N GLU A 123 1.53 5.75 31.87
CA GLU A 123 0.08 5.80 31.71
C GLU A 123 -0.40 4.96 30.50
N ASN A 124 0.27 5.08 29.35
CA ASN A 124 -0.08 4.34 28.14
C ASN A 124 0.24 2.84 28.28
N ALA A 125 1.40 2.51 28.85
CA ALA A 125 1.75 1.12 29.17
C ALA A 125 0.70 0.48 30.10
N ARG A 126 0.22 1.22 31.10
CA ARG A 126 -0.82 0.74 32.00
C ARG A 126 -2.17 0.56 31.30
N ARG A 127 -2.57 1.46 30.39
CA ARG A 127 -3.79 1.28 29.57
C ARG A 127 -3.71 0.02 28.71
N VAL A 128 -2.59 -0.20 28.02
CA VAL A 128 -2.40 -1.41 27.20
C VAL A 128 -2.35 -2.66 28.08
N GLY A 129 -1.64 -2.62 29.20
CA GLY A 129 -1.59 -3.73 30.15
C GLY A 129 -2.97 -4.09 30.68
N GLN A 130 -3.81 -3.11 31.01
CA GLN A 130 -5.20 -3.35 31.44
C GLN A 130 -6.05 -4.00 30.33
N HIS A 131 -5.91 -3.56 29.08
CA HIS A 131 -6.60 -4.18 27.96
C HIS A 131 -6.10 -5.61 27.72
N LEU A 132 -4.80 -5.84 27.84
CA LEU A 132 -4.20 -7.17 27.71
C LEU A 132 -4.72 -8.10 28.81
N LEU A 133 -4.80 -7.62 30.05
CA LEU A 133 -5.36 -8.36 31.18
C LEU A 133 -6.84 -8.69 30.99
N GLN A 134 -7.65 -7.76 30.44
CA GLN A 134 -9.06 -8.02 30.12
C GLN A 134 -9.23 -9.07 29.01
N ILE A 135 -8.38 -9.02 27.98
CA ILE A 135 -8.38 -10.03 26.92
C ILE A 135 -7.95 -11.38 27.49
N MET A 136 -6.89 -11.41 28.30
CA MET A 136 -6.40 -12.62 28.95
C MET A 136 -7.43 -13.22 29.91
N SER A 137 -8.12 -12.40 30.70
CA SER A 137 -9.18 -12.87 31.60
C SER A 137 -10.37 -13.43 30.82
N GLY A 138 -10.80 -12.76 29.76
CA GLY A 138 -11.84 -13.28 28.87
C GLY A 138 -11.42 -14.58 28.19
N PHE A 139 -10.15 -14.74 27.84
CA PHE A 139 -9.63 -15.99 27.28
C PHE A 139 -9.57 -17.12 28.32
N LEU A 140 -9.25 -16.81 29.59
CA LEU A 140 -9.30 -17.77 30.69
C LEU A 140 -10.75 -18.23 30.95
N GLU A 141 -11.70 -17.31 31.01
CA GLU A 141 -13.13 -17.63 31.17
C GLU A 141 -13.65 -18.50 30.01
N LEU A 142 -13.24 -18.20 28.78
CA LEU A 142 -13.55 -19.04 27.63
C LEU A 142 -12.87 -20.41 27.73
N THR A 143 -11.66 -20.50 28.27
CA THR A 143 -10.92 -21.76 28.42
C THR A 143 -11.51 -22.65 29.53
N ASP A 144 -12.20 -22.09 30.51
CA ASP A 144 -12.93 -22.85 31.54
C ASP A 144 -14.25 -23.44 31.00
N ASP A 145 -14.75 -23.00 29.84
CA ASP A 145 -15.89 -23.64 29.20
C ASP A 145 -15.49 -25.04 28.67
N ALA A 146 -16.12 -26.07 29.22
CA ALA A 146 -15.94 -27.46 28.81
C ALA A 146 -16.11 -27.69 27.29
N ARG A 147 -16.86 -26.84 26.59
CA ARG A 147 -16.97 -26.86 25.11
C ARG A 147 -15.69 -26.39 24.42
N ILE A 148 -15.07 -25.32 24.91
CA ILE A 148 -13.83 -24.76 24.37
C ILE A 148 -12.66 -25.70 24.68
N GLN A 149 -12.58 -26.27 25.88
CA GLN A 149 -11.56 -27.28 26.22
C GLN A 149 -11.57 -28.48 25.27
N ARG A 150 -12.76 -28.98 24.92
CA ARG A 150 -12.91 -30.07 23.94
C ARG A 150 -12.50 -29.65 22.53
N LEU A 151 -12.67 -28.39 22.17
CA LEU A 151 -12.30 -27.88 20.85
C LEU A 151 -10.79 -27.62 20.77
N LEU A 152 -10.20 -27.05 21.82
CA LEU A 152 -8.77 -26.85 21.99
C LEU A 152 -8.02 -28.19 22.03
N LYS A 153 -8.50 -29.16 22.83
CA LYS A 153 -7.94 -30.52 22.88
C LYS A 153 -7.97 -31.18 21.51
N ARG A 154 -9.07 -31.05 20.75
CA ARG A 154 -9.15 -31.57 19.36
C ARG A 154 -8.22 -30.85 18.40
N ALA A 155 -8.04 -29.54 18.55
CA ALA A 155 -7.13 -28.75 17.72
C ALA A 155 -5.66 -29.12 18.01
N VAL A 156 -5.29 -29.25 19.29
CA VAL A 156 -3.97 -29.72 19.72
C VAL A 156 -3.72 -31.14 19.24
N HIS A 157 -4.68 -32.06 19.39
CA HIS A 157 -4.54 -33.43 18.88
C HIS A 157 -4.33 -33.43 17.37
N ARG A 158 -5.13 -32.68 16.59
CA ARG A 158 -4.95 -32.56 15.13
C ARG A 158 -3.62 -31.91 14.73
N ALA A 159 -3.12 -30.96 15.53
CA ALA A 159 -1.83 -30.33 15.30
C ALA A 159 -0.69 -31.32 15.55
N ILE A 160 -0.80 -32.12 16.62
CA ILE A 160 0.14 -33.19 16.94
C ILE A 160 0.08 -34.31 15.90
N ASP A 161 -1.11 -34.75 15.47
CA ASP A 161 -1.30 -35.78 14.43
C ASP A 161 -0.72 -35.35 13.08
N LYS A 162 -0.63 -34.04 12.81
CA LYS A 162 0.02 -33.49 11.61
C LYS A 162 1.54 -33.44 11.71
N VAL A 163 2.10 -33.55 12.92
CA VAL A 163 3.54 -33.62 13.12
C VAL A 163 3.92 -35.10 13.20
N ASP A 164 4.66 -35.58 12.20
CA ASP A 164 5.18 -36.95 12.17
C ASP A 164 6.28 -37.13 13.22
N LEU A 165 5.85 -37.23 14.48
CA LEU A 165 6.69 -37.48 15.64
C LEU A 165 7.33 -38.87 15.55
N SER A 166 6.67 -39.83 14.90
CA SER A 166 7.19 -41.19 14.73
C SER A 166 8.48 -41.21 13.91
N GLY A 167 8.53 -40.49 12.78
CA GLY A 167 9.75 -40.40 11.96
C GLY A 167 10.90 -39.71 12.69
N THR A 168 10.61 -38.63 13.42
CA THR A 168 11.63 -37.83 14.14
C THR A 168 12.17 -38.56 15.38
N SER A 169 11.30 -39.24 16.13
CA SER A 169 11.69 -40.06 17.28
C SER A 169 12.45 -41.31 16.86
N ALA A 170 12.11 -41.94 15.73
CA ALA A 170 12.86 -43.07 15.19
C ALA A 170 14.27 -42.67 14.76
N LEU A 171 14.44 -41.51 14.11
CA LEU A 171 15.76 -40.98 13.73
C LEU A 171 16.60 -40.58 14.95
N MET A 172 15.99 -40.01 16.00
CA MET A 172 16.68 -39.71 17.26
C MET A 172 17.11 -40.98 18.00
N LEU A 173 16.23 -41.98 18.09
CA LEU A 173 16.53 -43.26 18.71
C LEU A 173 17.60 -44.02 17.91
N GLU A 174 17.50 -44.09 16.59
CA GLU A 174 18.53 -44.69 15.74
C GLU A 174 19.87 -43.96 15.90
N SER A 175 19.87 -42.62 15.95
CA SER A 175 21.09 -41.84 16.17
C SER A 175 21.69 -42.01 17.56
N MET A 176 20.92 -42.40 18.57
CA MET A 176 21.41 -42.67 19.93
C MET A 176 21.91 -44.11 20.09
N THR A 177 21.31 -45.07 19.37
CA THR A 177 21.68 -46.49 19.44
C THR A 177 22.82 -46.85 18.48
N LYS A 178 22.87 -46.24 17.29
CA LYS A 178 23.94 -46.45 16.31
C LYS A 178 25.19 -45.72 16.79
N ASN A 179 26.24 -46.48 17.14
CA ASN A 179 27.55 -46.07 17.68
C ASN A 179 27.72 -46.10 19.21
N ASP A 180 26.94 -46.88 19.97
CA ASP A 180 27.15 -47.06 21.43
C ASP A 180 27.18 -45.77 22.27
N ARG A 181 26.70 -44.64 21.72
CA ARG A 181 26.68 -43.34 22.42
C ARG A 181 25.79 -43.33 23.65
N HIS A 182 24.83 -44.25 23.72
CA HIS A 182 24.01 -44.49 24.90
C HIS A 182 24.84 -44.99 26.09
N GLN A 183 25.91 -45.77 25.89
CA GLN A 183 26.84 -46.15 26.96
C GLN A 183 27.61 -44.95 27.48
N VAL A 184 28.09 -44.07 26.59
CA VAL A 184 28.84 -42.85 26.99
C VAL A 184 27.98 -41.90 27.84
N LEU A 185 26.71 -41.71 27.48
CA LEU A 185 25.78 -40.88 28.26
C LEU A 185 25.42 -41.52 29.61
N LEU A 186 25.23 -42.83 29.64
CA LEU A 186 24.96 -43.58 30.86
C LEU A 186 26.16 -43.51 31.82
N ASP A 187 27.38 -43.71 31.30
CA ASP A 187 28.62 -43.61 32.06
C ASP A 187 28.83 -42.21 32.62
N THR A 188 28.48 -41.17 31.85
CA THR A 188 28.58 -39.77 32.30
C THR A 188 27.56 -39.47 33.40
N LEU A 189 26.34 -40.00 33.29
CA LEU A 189 25.30 -39.86 34.31
C LEU A 189 25.67 -40.62 35.58
N ILE A 190 26.19 -41.84 35.47
CA ILE A 190 26.67 -42.64 36.60
C ILE A 190 27.85 -41.94 37.27
N ALA A 191 28.80 -41.40 36.51
CA ALA A 191 29.92 -40.64 37.05
C ALA A 191 29.47 -39.37 37.78
N GLN A 192 28.48 -38.64 37.26
CA GLN A 192 27.89 -37.49 37.95
C GLN A 192 27.11 -37.91 39.21
N LEU A 193 26.35 -39.00 39.17
CA LEU A 193 25.65 -39.55 40.33
C LEU A 193 26.63 -39.98 41.41
N ILE A 194 27.73 -40.64 41.04
CA ILE A 194 28.82 -41.00 41.95
C ILE A 194 29.47 -39.74 42.52
N ALA A 195 29.74 -38.73 41.70
CA ALA A 195 30.33 -37.46 42.16
C ALA A 195 29.39 -36.71 43.12
N LEU A 196 28.08 -36.72 42.87
CA LEU A 196 27.07 -36.13 43.76
C LEU A 196 26.90 -36.93 45.05
N LEU A 197 26.96 -38.27 44.98
CA LEU A 197 26.94 -39.16 46.15
C LEU A 197 28.20 -39.05 47.01
N GLN A 198 29.38 -38.85 46.40
CA GLN A 198 30.63 -38.62 47.12
C GLN A 198 30.72 -37.22 47.74
N ARG A 199 29.91 -36.26 47.26
CA ARG A 199 29.96 -34.87 47.71
C ARG A 199 29.26 -34.64 49.05
N ASP A 200 28.50 -35.60 49.60
CA ASP A 200 27.67 -35.33 50.78
C ASP A 200 27.53 -36.44 51.82
N LYS A 201 28.60 -37.18 52.15
CA LYS A 201 28.76 -37.78 53.48
C LYS A 201 30.21 -37.75 53.98
N SER A 202 30.50 -36.67 54.70
CA SER A 202 31.19 -36.68 56.00
C SER A 202 31.98 -37.95 56.33
N ARG A 203 33.25 -37.95 55.94
CA ARG A 203 34.33 -38.66 56.61
C ARG A 203 34.53 -38.03 58.00
N LYS A 204 33.62 -38.31 58.91
CA LYS A 204 33.74 -38.18 60.37
C LYS A 204 32.85 -39.25 61.01
N PHE A 205 33.42 -40.44 61.13
CA PHE A 205 33.57 -41.15 62.40
C PHE A 205 34.94 -41.82 62.37
#